data_AF-A0A925WBY5-F1
#
_entry.id   AF-A0A925WBY5-F1
#
_cell.length_a   1.000
_cell.length_b   1.000
_cell.length_c   1.000
_cell.angle_alpha   90.00
_cell.angle_beta   90.00
_cell.angle_gamma   90.00
#
_symmetry.space_group_name_H-M   'P 1'
#
loop_
_entity.id
_entity.type
_entity.pdbx_description
1 polymer ?
#
loop_
_entity_poly.entity_id
_entity_poly.type
_entity_poly.pdbx_seq_one_letter_code
_entity_poly.pdbx_strand_id
1 'polypeptide(L)' 'MDGLRELTPAVIGVLVRRGVDFATAEDAVQEALVQAALSWPDRPPVDAKGWLVTV' A
#
# COMPACT_ATOMS: atom_id res chain seq x y z
N MET A 1 11.27 6.86 4.10
CA MET A 1 11.05 5.40 4.12
C MET A 1 10.41 4.93 5.42
N ASP A 2 10.61 5.61 6.56
CA ASP A 2 10.17 5.09 7.88
C ASP A 2 8.64 5.00 8.10
N GLY A 3 7.80 5.66 7.29
CA GLY A 3 6.34 5.58 7.41
C GLY A 3 5.64 4.51 6.55
N LEU A 4 6.33 3.89 5.57
CA LEU A 4 5.70 2.93 4.65
C LEU A 4 5.20 1.67 5.38
N ARG A 5 6.01 1.19 6.33
CA ARG A 5 5.72 -0.01 7.14
C ARG A 5 4.48 0.17 8.03
N GLU A 6 4.21 1.41 8.47
CA GLU A 6 3.04 1.73 9.28
C GLU A 6 1.75 1.70 8.46
N LEU A 7 1.84 1.97 7.15
CA LEU A 7 0.69 1.93 6.24
C LEU A 7 0.29 0.50 5.86
N THR A 8 1.24 -0.43 5.79
CA THR A 8 1.01 -1.83 5.37
C THR A 8 -0.19 -2.48 6.07
N PRO A 9 -0.25 -2.60 7.42
CA PRO A 9 -1.38 -3.24 8.08
C PRO A 9 -2.70 -2.47 7.88
N ALA A 10 -2.65 -1.14 7.73
CA ALA A 10 -3.83 -0.32 7.51
C ALA A 10 -4.42 -0.51 6.10
N VAL A 11 -3.58 -0.67 5.07
CA VAL A 11 -3.99 -0.91 3.68
C VAL A 11 -4.53 -2.34 3.52
N ILE A 12 -3.81 -3.34 4.03
CA ILE A 12 -4.27 -4.74 4.02
C ILE A 12 -5.66 -4.84 4.69
N GLY A 13 -5.84 -4.20 5.85
CA GLY A 13 -7.14 -4.19 6.53
C GLY A 13 -8.25 -3.48 5.76
N VAL A 14 -7.95 -2.55 4.85
CA VAL A 14 -8.95 -1.96 3.94
C VAL A 14 -9.30 -2.94 2.83
N LEU A 15 -8.31 -3.57 2.19
CA LEU A 15 -8.54 -4.52 1.09
C LEU A 15 -9.31 -5.75 1.55
N VAL A 16 -8.97 -6.31 2.72
CA VAL A 16 -9.69 -7.45 3.31
C VAL A 16 -11.15 -7.09 3.62
N ARG A 17 -11.42 -5.88 4.15
CA ARG A 17 -12.80 -5.41 4.35
C ARG A 17 -13.59 -5.19 3.06
N ARG A 18 -12.90 -5.05 1.91
CA ARG A 18 -13.51 -4.99 0.58
C ARG A 18 -13.72 -6.38 -0.04
N GLY A 19 -13.39 -7.45 0.68
CA GLY A 19 -13.62 -8.83 0.25
C GLY A 19 -12.45 -9.46 -0.50
N VAL A 20 -11.29 -8.79 -0.57
CA VAL A 20 -10.05 -9.41 -1.05
C VAL A 20 -9.57 -10.39 0.01
N ASP A 21 -9.18 -11.60 -0.37
CA ASP A 21 -8.59 -12.52 0.59
C ASP A 21 -7.24 -11.97 1.10
N PHE A 22 -6.84 -12.40 2.30
CA PHE A 22 -5.67 -11.83 2.96
C PHE A 22 -4.38 -12.02 2.16
N ALA A 23 -4.17 -13.18 1.52
CA ALA A 23 -2.95 -13.45 0.77
C ALA A 23 -2.88 -12.55 -0.47
N THR A 24 -3.97 -12.45 -1.23
CA THR A 24 -4.06 -11.53 -2.38
C THR A 24 -3.88 -10.07 -1.95
N ALA A 25 -4.45 -9.67 -0.80
CA ALA A 25 -4.28 -8.33 -0.25
C ALA A 25 -2.83 -8.05 0.18
N GLU A 26 -2.14 -9.04 0.75
CA GLU A 26 -0.74 -8.94 1.13
C GLU A 26 0.15 -8.80 -0.11
N ASP A 27 -0.06 -9.64 -1.13
CA ASP A 27 0.70 -9.60 -2.38
C ASP A 27 0.54 -8.25 -3.09
N ALA A 28 -0.70 -7.77 -3.23
CA ALA A 28 -0.99 -6.49 -3.86
C ALA A 28 -0.31 -5.32 -3.12
N VAL A 29 -0.32 -5.35 -1.78
CA VAL A 29 0.34 -4.31 -0.98
C VAL A 29 1.86 -4.40 -1.09
N GLN A 30 2.45 -5.60 -1.11
CA GLN A 30 3.89 -5.75 -1.33
C GLN A 30 4.33 -5.18 -2.68
N GLU A 31 3.59 -5.47 -3.76
CA GLU A 31 3.85 -4.91 -5.09
C GLU A 31 3.72 -3.38 -5.11
N ALA A 32 2.68 -2.85 -4.47
CA ALA A 32 2.47 -1.41 -4.34
C ALA A 32 3.62 -0.71 -3.59
N LEU A 33 4.14 -1.32 -2.53
CA LEU A 33 5.25 -0.78 -1.74
C LEU A 33 6.56 -0.75 -2.54
N VAL A 34 6.79 -1.73 -3.43
CA VAL A 34 7.92 -1.70 -4.37
C VAL A 34 7.79 -0.53 -5.34
N GLN A 35 6.61 -0.33 -5.94
CA GLN A 35 6.36 0.82 -6.83
C GLN A 35 6.52 2.16 -6.10
N ALA A 36 6.04 2.25 -4.86
CA ALA A 36 6.21 3.42 -4.01
C ALA A 36 7.68 3.70 -3.72
N ALA A 37 8.48 2.68 -3.38
CA ALA A 37 9.91 2.83 -3.11
C ALA A 37 10.68 3.35 -4.34
N LEU A 38 10.25 2.98 -5.56
CA LEU A 38 10.86 3.43 -6.80
C LEU A 38 10.44 4.83 -7.23
N SER A 39 9.19 5.24 -6.98
CA SER A 39 8.61 6.47 -7.55
C SER A 39 8.50 7.65 -6.57
N TRP A 40 8.38 7.38 -5.27
CA TRP A 40 8.15 8.44 -4.28
C TRP A 40 9.38 9.27 -3.89
N PRO A 41 10.65 8.83 -4.04
CA PRO A 41 11.78 9.70 -3.78
C PRO A 41 11.73 11.03 -4.55
N ASP A 42 11.20 10.99 -5.79
CA ASP A 42 11.09 12.17 -6.65
C ASP A 42 9.72 12.86 -6.55
N ARG A 43 8.65 12.07 -6.41
CA ARG A 43 7.27 12.60 -6.37
C ARG A 43 6.37 11.71 -5.49
N PRO A 44 6.34 11.93 -4.17
CA PRO A 44 5.41 11.21 -3.31
C PRO A 44 3.97 11.68 -3.55
N PRO A 45 2.96 10.80 -3.41
CA PRO A 45 1.56 11.19 -3.46
C PRO A 45 1.18 12.03 -2.24
N VAL A 46 0.18 12.89 -2.40
CA VAL A 46 -0.39 13.71 -1.31
C VAL A 46 -1.05 12.83 -0.25
N ASP A 47 -1.67 11.72 -0.67
CA ASP A 47 -2.23 10.69 0.21
C ASP A 47 -1.60 9.33 -0.12
N ALA A 48 -0.58 8.97 0.65
CA ALA A 48 0.11 7.69 0.54
C ALA A 48 -0.80 6.49 0.79
N LYS A 49 -1.71 6.59 1.77
CA LYS A 49 -2.63 5.49 2.09
C LYS A 49 -3.69 5.34 1.00
N GLY A 50 -4.26 6.45 0.54
CA GLY A 50 -5.23 6.46 -0.55
C GLY A 50 -4.65 5.87 -1.83
N TRP A 51 -3.41 6.22 -2.17
CA TRP A 51 -2.69 5.64 -3.31
C TRP A 51 -2.49 4.12 -3.16
N LEU A 52 -2.02 3.66 -1.99
CA LEU A 52 -1.82 2.22 -1.72
C LEU A 52 -3.13 1.42 -1.68
N VAL A 53 -4.28 2.05 -1.44
CA VAL A 53 -5.60 1.41 -1.42
C VAL A 53 -6.23 1.31 -2.82
N THR A 54 -5.65 1.99 -3.82
CA THR A 54 -6.11 1.95 -5.22
C THR A 54 -5.40 0.93 -6.10
N VAL A 55 -4.39 0.24 -5.57
CA VAL A 55 -3.72 -0.84 -6.28
C VAL A 55 -4.67 -2.00 -6.58
#